data_AF-M2RPG1-F1
#
_entry.id   AF-M2RPG1-F1
#
_cell.length_a   1.000
_cell.length_b   1.000
_cell.length_c   1.000
_cell.angle_alpha   90.00
_cell.angle_beta   90.00
_cell.angle_gamma   90.00
#
_symmetry.space_group_name_H-M   'P 1'
#
loop_
_entity.id
_entity.type
_entity.pdbx_description
1 polymer ?
#
loop_
_entity_poly.entity_id
_entity_poly.type
_entity_poly.pdbx_seq_one_letter_code
_entity_poly.pdbx_strand_id
1 'polypeptide(L)'
;MKSAQAQATPPPPSSALPTFYWLVFGVYEPLLTLCGFMGVLADPKQAFEQQAPWPSNTPPEKMSSAAYVCILQLANVGALCGLINLFVLQACRKHLFAQPALQETIVGALLSALLIGDIAHLTITLWALGESRWEVSKWGGLLWVTIVSGLSLMVPRIAWHLGIGRYVDRRDGQFVRRG
;
A
#
# COMPACT_ATOMS: atom_id res chain seq x y z
N MET A 1 18.22 25.19 -45.90
CA MET A 1 17.01 24.52 -45.37
C MET A 1 17.45 23.54 -44.29
N LYS A 2 17.28 23.87 -43.01
CA LYS A 2 17.52 22.93 -41.90
C LYS A 2 16.19 22.27 -41.58
N SER A 3 16.10 20.96 -41.81
CA SER A 3 14.98 20.11 -41.43
C SER A 3 14.86 20.10 -39.90
N ALA A 4 13.78 20.65 -39.38
CA ALA A 4 13.40 20.50 -37.99
C ALA A 4 13.01 19.03 -37.76
N GLN A 5 13.89 18.26 -37.11
CA GLN A 5 13.52 16.97 -36.55
C GLN A 5 12.45 17.23 -35.48
N ALA A 6 11.20 16.89 -35.79
CA ALA A 6 10.16 16.79 -34.79
C ALA A 6 10.63 15.78 -33.73
N GLN A 7 10.86 16.25 -32.50
CA GLN A 7 11.13 15.38 -31.37
C GLN A 7 9.95 14.44 -31.23
N ALA A 8 10.17 13.15 -31.51
CA ALA A 8 9.17 12.12 -31.32
C ALA A 8 8.82 12.06 -29.83
N THR A 9 7.64 12.54 -29.48
CA THR A 9 7.08 12.35 -28.14
C THR A 9 7.03 10.85 -27.85
N PRO A 10 7.51 10.40 -26.69
CA PRO A 10 7.45 8.98 -26.34
C PRO A 10 6.00 8.49 -26.42
N PRO A 11 5.77 7.25 -26.87
CA PRO A 11 4.42 6.71 -27.00
C PRO A 11 3.71 6.78 -25.63
N PRO A 12 2.42 7.13 -25.60
CA PRO A 12 1.69 7.21 -24.35
C PRO A 12 1.72 5.84 -23.65
N PRO A 13 1.90 5.81 -22.32
CA PRO A 13 1.88 4.56 -21.57
C PRO A 13 0.59 3.81 -21.85
N SER A 14 0.65 2.51 -22.12
CA SER A 14 -0.50 1.73 -22.63
C SER A 14 -1.36 1.07 -21.55
N SER A 15 -0.99 1.19 -20.27
CA SER A 15 -1.64 0.49 -19.16
C SER A 15 -1.82 1.43 -17.97
N ALA A 16 -2.98 1.35 -17.33
CA ALA A 16 -3.26 2.03 -16.06
C ALA A 16 -2.56 1.33 -14.88
N LEU A 17 -2.16 0.07 -15.08
CA LEU A 17 -1.35 -0.71 -14.15
C LEU A 17 -0.02 -1.17 -14.80
N PRO A 18 0.95 -0.25 -14.99
CA PRO A 18 2.29 -0.59 -15.42
C PRO A 18 2.97 -1.62 -14.51
N THR A 19 4.02 -2.28 -15.00
CA THR A 19 4.77 -3.31 -14.26
C THR A 19 5.28 -2.83 -12.91
N PHE A 20 5.79 -1.59 -12.80
CA PHE A 20 6.23 -1.05 -11.52
C PHE A 20 5.12 -1.09 -10.45
N TYR A 21 3.96 -0.50 -10.73
CA TYR A 21 2.84 -0.48 -9.78
C TYR A 21 2.27 -1.87 -9.50
N TRP A 22 2.27 -2.76 -10.49
CA TRP A 22 1.87 -4.15 -10.26
C TRP A 22 2.86 -4.90 -9.35
N LEU A 23 4.17 -4.65 -9.47
CA LEU A 23 5.14 -5.25 -8.56
C LEU A 23 4.98 -4.72 -7.12
N VAL A 24 4.71 -3.42 -6.95
CA VAL A 24 4.51 -2.83 -5.62
C VAL A 24 3.23 -3.37 -4.99
N PHE A 25 2.07 -3.21 -5.64
CA PHE A 25 0.78 -3.51 -5.03
C PHE A 25 0.29 -4.93 -5.25
N GLY A 26 0.71 -5.57 -6.34
CA GLY A 26 0.31 -6.94 -6.69
C GLY A 26 1.30 -8.01 -6.23
N VAL A 27 2.49 -7.66 -5.74
CA VAL A 27 3.48 -8.63 -5.25
C VAL A 27 4.05 -8.23 -3.90
N TYR A 28 4.72 -7.08 -3.81
CA TYR A 28 5.37 -6.63 -2.58
C TYR A 28 4.38 -6.46 -1.42
N GLU A 29 3.27 -5.75 -1.63
CA GLU A 29 2.25 -5.52 -0.60
C GLU A 29 1.58 -6.82 -0.09
N PRO A 30 1.10 -7.75 -0.96
CA PRO A 30 0.59 -9.03 -0.51
C PRO A 30 1.61 -9.84 0.29
N LEU A 31 2.87 -9.88 -0.16
CA LEU A 31 3.92 -10.59 0.57
C LEU A 31 4.20 -9.95 1.93
N LEU A 32 4.33 -8.63 1.98
CA LEU A 32 4.53 -7.88 3.21
C LEU A 32 3.42 -8.14 4.24
N THR A 33 2.16 -8.06 3.81
CA THR A 33 1.01 -8.25 4.69
C THR A 33 0.84 -9.71 5.14
N LEU A 34 1.10 -10.68 4.25
CA LEU A 34 1.12 -12.10 4.61
C LEU A 34 2.26 -12.44 5.57
N CYS A 35 3.46 -11.91 5.34
CA CYS A 35 4.59 -12.08 6.26
C CYS A 35 4.29 -11.47 7.62
N GLY A 36 3.69 -10.27 7.67
CA GLY A 36 3.22 -9.66 8.91
C GLY A 36 2.24 -10.57 9.66
N PHE A 37 1.25 -11.13 8.95
CA PHE A 37 0.30 -12.07 9.54
C PHE A 37 0.95 -13.34 10.07
N MET A 38 1.83 -13.97 9.29
CA MET A 38 2.59 -15.16 9.73
C MET A 38 3.47 -14.86 10.94
N GLY A 39 4.08 -13.67 11.00
CA GLY A 39 4.85 -13.22 12.16
C GLY A 39 4.00 -13.12 13.43
N VAL A 40 2.79 -12.54 13.31
CA VAL A 40 1.85 -12.47 14.44
C VAL A 40 1.35 -13.85 14.85
N LEU A 41 1.11 -14.77 13.91
CA LEU A 41 0.74 -16.16 14.26
C LEU A 41 1.86 -16.89 15.01
N ALA A 42 3.12 -16.63 14.67
CA ALA A 42 4.28 -17.26 15.28
C ALA A 42 4.52 -16.77 16.72
N ASP A 43 4.43 -15.45 16.95
CA ASP A 43 4.56 -14.86 18.29
C ASP A 43 3.61 -13.66 18.50
N PRO A 44 2.34 -13.92 18.87
CA PRO A 44 1.37 -12.86 19.10
C PRO A 44 1.75 -11.91 20.24
N LYS A 45 2.45 -12.43 21.25
CA LYS A 45 2.85 -11.65 22.44
C LYS A 45 3.93 -10.64 22.07
N GLN A 46 4.98 -11.09 21.38
CA GLN A 46 6.03 -10.19 20.90
C GLN A 46 5.45 -9.15 19.94
N ALA A 47 4.57 -9.55 19.03
CA ALA A 47 3.92 -8.60 18.13
C ALA A 47 3.12 -7.53 18.88
N PHE A 48 2.35 -7.91 19.90
CA PHE A 48 1.63 -6.97 20.76
C PHE A 48 2.58 -6.02 21.50
N GLU A 49 3.66 -6.54 22.08
CA GLU A 49 4.62 -5.77 22.87
C GLU A 49 5.42 -4.76 22.05
N GLN A 50 5.56 -4.98 20.75
CA GLN A 50 6.30 -4.10 19.84
C GLN A 50 5.42 -3.03 19.15
N GLN A 51 4.11 -2.99 19.42
CA GLN A 51 3.20 -1.99 18.83
C GLN A 51 3.48 -0.56 19.30
N ALA A 52 3.94 -0.38 20.54
CA ALA A 52 4.20 0.92 21.14
C ALA A 52 5.27 0.84 22.25
N PRO A 53 5.96 1.95 22.56
CA PRO A 53 6.84 2.01 23.73
C PRO A 53 6.05 1.83 25.04
N TRP A 54 6.62 1.07 25.98
CA TRP A 54 6.04 0.87 27.31
C TRP A 54 6.49 1.98 28.26
N PRO A 55 5.60 2.58 29.08
CA PRO A 55 5.94 3.69 29.98
C PRO A 55 7.15 3.43 30.90
N SER A 56 7.30 2.20 31.37
CA SER A 56 8.42 1.77 32.22
C SER A 56 9.38 0.80 31.52
N ASN A 57 9.39 0.77 30.17
CA ASN A 57 10.11 -0.22 29.35
C ASN A 57 9.82 -1.68 29.74
N THR A 58 8.72 -1.93 30.45
CA THR A 58 8.38 -3.25 31.00
C THR A 58 7.00 -3.62 30.47
N PRO A 59 6.91 -4.57 29.52
CA PRO A 59 5.62 -5.08 29.08
C PRO A 59 4.95 -5.91 30.19
N PRO A 60 3.61 -6.05 30.17
CA PRO A 60 2.90 -6.90 31.12
C PRO A 60 3.31 -8.36 30.95
N GLU A 61 3.44 -9.06 32.08
CA GLU A 61 3.86 -10.48 32.09
C GLU A 61 2.88 -11.38 31.31
N LYS A 62 1.58 -11.08 31.40
CA LYS A 62 0.51 -11.82 30.72
C LYS A 62 -0.25 -10.90 29.77
N MET A 63 -0.39 -11.34 28.53
CA MET A 63 -1.27 -10.71 27.56
C MET A 63 -2.72 -11.11 27.85
N SER A 64 -3.63 -10.12 27.86
CA SER A 64 -5.07 -10.41 28.03
C SER A 64 -5.64 -11.13 26.81
N SER A 65 -6.72 -11.91 27.00
CA SER A 65 -7.40 -12.57 25.88
C SER A 65 -7.96 -11.57 24.86
N ALA A 66 -8.38 -10.39 25.32
CA ALA A 66 -8.81 -9.32 24.43
C ALA A 66 -7.66 -8.84 23.53
N ALA A 67 -6.48 -8.56 24.10
CA ALA A 67 -5.30 -8.17 23.33
C ALA A 67 -4.85 -9.26 22.35
N TYR A 68 -4.88 -10.53 22.78
CA TYR A 68 -4.58 -11.69 21.93
C TYR A 68 -5.51 -11.76 20.70
N VAL A 69 -6.82 -11.63 20.90
CA VAL A 69 -7.77 -11.64 19.77
C VAL A 69 -7.58 -10.42 18.88
N CYS A 70 -7.40 -9.23 19.46
CA CYS A 70 -7.21 -8.00 18.70
C CYS A 70 -5.97 -8.05 17.80
N ILE A 71 -4.83 -8.52 18.29
CA ILE A 71 -3.60 -8.56 17.49
C ILE A 71 -3.72 -9.56 16.33
N LEU A 72 -4.35 -10.71 16.56
CA LEU A 72 -4.60 -11.71 15.51
C LEU A 72 -5.57 -11.20 14.45
N GLN A 73 -6.66 -10.54 14.85
CA GLN A 73 -7.64 -9.98 13.92
C GLN A 73 -7.05 -8.83 13.10
N LEU A 74 -6.24 -7.97 13.74
CA LEU A 74 -5.51 -6.89 13.06
C LEU A 74 -4.59 -7.44 11.97
N ALA A 75 -3.82 -8.48 12.30
CA ALA A 75 -2.90 -9.10 11.36
C ALA A 75 -3.65 -9.82 10.21
N ASN A 76 -4.75 -10.50 10.54
CA ASN A 76 -5.61 -11.17 9.57
C ASN A 76 -6.23 -10.18 8.57
N VAL A 77 -6.77 -9.03 9.03
CA VAL A 77 -7.36 -8.04 8.11
C VAL A 77 -6.31 -7.42 7.20
N GLY A 78 -5.08 -7.20 7.71
CA GLY A 78 -3.95 -6.76 6.89
C GLY A 78 -3.63 -7.74 5.76
N ALA A 79 -3.50 -9.03 6.07
CA ALA A 79 -3.29 -10.08 5.07
C ALA A 79 -4.44 -10.17 4.06
N LEU A 80 -5.69 -10.04 4.52
CA LEU A 80 -6.85 -10.02 3.63
C LEU A 80 -6.78 -8.86 2.63
N CYS A 81 -6.43 -7.65 3.06
CA CYS A 81 -6.23 -6.50 2.16
C CYS A 81 -5.15 -6.79 1.10
N GLY A 82 -4.03 -7.39 1.50
CA GLY A 82 -2.98 -7.82 0.58
C GLY A 82 -3.48 -8.83 -0.46
N LEU A 83 -4.25 -9.84 -0.05
CA LEU A 83 -4.84 -10.82 -0.95
C LEU A 83 -5.85 -10.21 -1.92
N ILE A 84 -6.67 -9.26 -1.45
CA ILE A 84 -7.59 -8.51 -2.31
C ILE A 84 -6.79 -7.78 -3.41
N ASN A 85 -5.68 -7.12 -3.05
CA ASN A 85 -4.82 -6.47 -4.03
C ASN A 85 -4.23 -7.45 -5.04
N LEU A 86 -3.66 -8.56 -4.57
CA LEU A 86 -3.12 -9.59 -5.45
C LEU A 86 -4.16 -10.04 -6.48
N PHE A 87 -5.36 -10.43 -6.02
CA PHE A 87 -6.38 -11.00 -6.91
C PHE A 87 -6.98 -9.97 -7.86
N VAL A 88 -7.38 -8.80 -7.35
CA VAL A 88 -8.04 -7.78 -8.17
C VAL A 88 -7.05 -7.19 -9.20
N LEU A 89 -5.82 -6.88 -8.79
CA LEU A 89 -4.82 -6.34 -9.70
C LEU A 89 -4.36 -7.36 -10.73
N GLN A 90 -4.24 -8.63 -10.35
CA GLN A 90 -3.96 -9.71 -11.29
C GLN A 90 -5.08 -9.86 -12.32
N ALA A 91 -6.35 -9.82 -11.89
CA ALA A 91 -7.49 -9.87 -12.79
C ALA A 91 -7.50 -8.68 -13.75
N CYS A 92 -7.26 -7.45 -13.25
CA CYS A 92 -7.18 -6.24 -14.06
C CYS A 92 -6.06 -6.32 -15.10
N ARG A 93 -4.87 -6.81 -14.71
CA ARG A 93 -3.73 -6.95 -15.61
C ARG A 93 -3.99 -7.98 -16.71
N LYS A 94 -4.61 -9.11 -16.35
CA LYS A 94 -4.85 -10.23 -17.27
C LYS A 94 -6.03 -9.98 -18.21
N HIS A 95 -7.12 -9.39 -17.73
CA HIS A 95 -8.38 -9.32 -18.46
C HIS A 95 -8.73 -7.94 -19.01
N LEU A 96 -8.13 -6.87 -18.48
CA LEU A 96 -8.47 -5.48 -18.86
C LEU A 96 -7.33 -4.77 -19.60
N PHE A 97 -6.29 -5.48 -20.03
CA PHE A 97 -5.14 -4.88 -20.70
C PHE A 97 -5.53 -4.13 -21.99
N ALA A 98 -6.56 -4.60 -22.70
CA ALA A 98 -7.08 -3.97 -23.91
C ALA A 98 -8.08 -2.83 -23.63
N GLN A 99 -8.48 -2.63 -22.37
CA GLN A 99 -9.47 -1.64 -21.96
C GLN A 99 -8.87 -0.74 -20.85
N PRO A 100 -7.86 0.09 -21.18
CA PRO A 100 -7.07 0.82 -20.18
C PRO A 100 -7.90 1.82 -19.36
N ALA A 101 -8.96 2.41 -19.92
CA ALA A 101 -9.88 3.28 -19.19
C ALA A 101 -10.69 2.53 -18.10
N LEU A 102 -11.16 1.32 -18.43
CA LEU A 102 -11.86 0.46 -17.46
C LEU A 102 -10.89 -0.08 -16.41
N GLN A 103 -9.68 -0.46 -16.83
CA GLN A 103 -8.60 -0.85 -15.93
C GLN A 103 -8.27 0.28 -14.94
N GLU A 104 -8.14 1.52 -15.41
CA GLU A 104 -7.90 2.69 -14.56
C GLU A 104 -9.02 2.89 -13.54
N THR A 105 -10.29 2.73 -13.96
CA THR A 105 -11.44 2.91 -13.07
C THR A 105 -11.41 1.91 -11.91
N ILE A 106 -11.21 0.61 -12.22
CA ILE A 106 -11.22 -0.45 -11.20
C ILE A 106 -9.98 -0.37 -10.29
N VAL A 107 -8.80 -0.20 -10.88
CA VAL A 107 -7.55 -0.03 -10.11
C VAL A 107 -7.62 1.23 -9.26
N GLY A 108 -8.18 2.32 -9.79
CA GLY A 108 -8.34 3.58 -9.08
C GLY A 108 -9.30 3.46 -7.90
N ALA A 109 -10.42 2.76 -8.03
CA ALA A 109 -11.33 2.52 -6.92
C ALA A 109 -10.65 1.74 -5.79
N LEU A 110 -9.91 0.68 -6.13
CA LEU A 110 -9.16 -0.13 -5.17
C LEU A 110 -8.07 0.68 -4.47
N LEU A 111 -7.20 1.35 -5.23
CA LEU A 111 -6.09 2.12 -4.67
C LEU A 111 -6.55 3.35 -3.89
N SER A 112 -7.70 3.94 -4.22
CA SER A 112 -8.28 5.05 -3.44
C SER A 112 -8.69 4.58 -2.06
N ALA A 113 -9.41 3.45 -1.97
CA ALA A 113 -9.83 2.88 -0.69
C ALA A 113 -8.62 2.57 0.20
N LEU A 114 -7.56 2.02 -0.39
CA LEU A 114 -6.35 1.70 0.34
C LEU A 114 -5.50 2.91 0.70
N LEU A 115 -5.45 3.95 -0.14
CA LEU A 115 -4.77 5.21 0.20
C LEU A 115 -5.45 5.89 1.40
N ILE A 116 -6.78 5.88 1.45
CA ILE A 116 -7.53 6.33 2.63
C ILE A 116 -7.14 5.48 3.85
N GLY A 117 -7.07 4.16 3.66
CA GLY A 117 -6.58 3.22 4.67
C GLY A 117 -5.17 3.56 5.17
N ASP A 118 -4.22 3.83 4.29
CA ASP A 118 -2.82 4.17 4.62
C ASP A 118 -2.76 5.46 5.45
N ILE A 119 -3.47 6.50 5.02
CA ILE A 119 -3.53 7.79 5.74
C ILE A 119 -4.16 7.61 7.12
N ALA A 120 -5.29 6.91 7.20
CA ALA A 120 -5.97 6.64 8.46
C ALA A 120 -5.08 5.80 9.39
N HIS A 121 -4.45 4.75 8.87
CA HIS A 121 -3.58 3.86 9.62
C HIS A 121 -2.38 4.59 10.22
N LEU A 122 -1.66 5.41 9.44
CA LEU A 122 -0.53 6.19 9.95
C LEU A 122 -0.98 7.27 10.94
N THR A 123 -2.06 8.00 10.61
CA THR A 123 -2.55 9.09 11.46
C THR A 123 -3.05 8.57 12.80
N ILE A 124 -3.85 7.50 12.81
CA ILE A 124 -4.38 6.89 14.03
C ILE A 124 -3.25 6.27 14.85
N THR A 125 -2.29 5.59 14.22
CA THR A 125 -1.12 5.02 14.92
C THR A 125 -0.33 6.12 15.64
N LEU A 126 0.03 7.20 14.94
CA LEU A 126 0.78 8.30 15.52
C LEU A 126 -0.03 9.07 16.57
N TRP A 127 -1.33 9.22 16.39
CA TRP A 127 -2.22 9.83 17.39
C TRP A 127 -2.31 8.97 18.66
N ALA A 128 -2.49 7.65 18.51
CA ALA A 128 -2.61 6.70 19.61
C ALA A 128 -1.32 6.57 20.45
N LEU A 129 -0.16 6.83 19.84
CA LEU A 129 1.13 6.89 20.56
C LEU A 129 1.23 8.09 21.51
N GLY A 130 0.39 9.12 21.38
CA GLY A 130 0.49 10.33 22.19
C GLY A 130 1.85 11.02 22.04
N GLU A 131 2.49 11.38 23.15
CA GLU A 131 3.81 12.02 23.15
C GLU A 131 4.93 11.11 22.63
N SER A 132 4.79 9.79 22.80
CA SER A 132 5.77 8.79 22.35
C SER A 132 5.98 8.77 20.83
N ARG A 133 5.09 9.40 20.05
CA ARG A 133 5.27 9.56 18.60
C ARG A 133 6.50 10.40 18.23
N TRP A 134 6.99 11.22 19.15
CA TRP A 134 8.19 12.03 18.93
C TRP A 134 9.47 11.34 19.43
N GLU A 135 9.32 10.28 20.22
CA GLU A 135 10.43 9.51 20.80
C GLU A 135 10.88 8.37 19.87
N VAL A 136 11.25 8.73 18.64
CA VAL A 136 11.56 7.81 17.53
C VAL A 136 12.63 6.77 17.89
N SER A 137 13.59 7.12 18.75
CA SER A 137 14.63 6.20 19.24
C SER A 137 14.12 5.09 20.14
N LYS A 138 12.90 5.20 20.69
CA LYS A 138 12.28 4.20 21.58
C LYS A 138 11.26 3.32 20.85
N TRP A 139 11.03 3.55 19.57
CA TRP A 139 10.08 2.76 18.81
C TRP A 139 10.52 1.30 18.70
N GLY A 140 9.57 0.39 18.95
CA GLY A 140 9.78 -1.04 18.76
C GLY A 140 9.99 -1.40 17.28
N GLY A 141 10.55 -2.59 17.03
CA GLY A 141 10.79 -3.07 15.66
C GLY A 141 9.52 -3.11 14.82
N LEU A 142 8.41 -3.62 15.37
CA LEU A 142 7.15 -3.66 14.66
C LEU A 142 6.58 -2.27 14.36
N LEU A 143 6.66 -1.32 15.31
CA LEU A 143 6.26 0.07 15.05
C LEU A 143 7.07 0.71 13.92
N TRP A 144 8.38 0.50 13.89
CA TRP A 144 9.23 0.95 12.76
C TRP A 144 8.79 0.33 11.43
N VAL A 145 8.55 -0.99 11.42
CA VAL A 145 8.05 -1.69 10.24
C VAL A 145 6.72 -1.10 9.79
N THR A 146 5.79 -0.85 10.71
CA THR A 146 4.48 -0.25 10.43
C THR A 146 4.61 1.11 9.76
N ILE A 147 5.42 2.01 10.30
CA ILE A 147 5.58 3.35 9.72
C ILE A 147 6.29 3.31 8.37
N VAL A 148 7.42 2.60 8.26
CA VAL A 148 8.19 2.55 7.01
C VAL A 148 7.42 1.85 5.91
N SER A 149 6.75 0.74 6.22
CA SER A 149 5.94 0.02 5.23
C SER A 149 4.68 0.78 4.84
N GLY A 150 4.02 1.46 5.79
CA GLY A 150 2.91 2.36 5.48
C GLY A 150 3.32 3.45 4.49
N LEU A 151 4.47 4.09 4.72
CA LEU A 151 5.01 5.09 3.79
C LEU A 151 5.43 4.48 2.44
N SER A 152 6.04 3.29 2.44
CA SER A 152 6.51 2.63 1.21
C SER A 152 5.36 2.22 0.28
N LEU A 153 4.15 2.04 0.80
CA LEU A 153 2.93 1.79 0.01
C LEU A 153 2.18 3.08 -0.32
N MET A 154 2.04 3.99 0.66
CA MET A 154 1.29 5.24 0.49
C MET A 154 1.89 6.13 -0.59
N VAL A 155 3.22 6.29 -0.63
CA VAL A 155 3.89 7.18 -1.59
C VAL A 155 3.66 6.71 -3.03
N PRO A 156 3.89 5.44 -3.40
CA PRO A 156 3.51 4.93 -4.70
C PRO A 156 2.02 5.07 -5.01
N ARG A 157 1.10 4.92 -4.02
CA ARG A 157 -0.34 5.11 -4.29
C ARG A 157 -0.65 6.55 -4.65
N ILE A 158 -0.08 7.52 -3.93
CA ILE A 158 -0.19 8.94 -4.27
C ILE A 158 0.36 9.20 -5.68
N ALA A 159 1.55 8.68 -5.99
CA ALA A 159 2.15 8.81 -7.32
C ALA A 159 1.26 8.22 -8.42
N TRP A 160 0.61 7.07 -8.15
CA TRP A 160 -0.35 6.47 -9.05
C TRP A 160 -1.56 7.40 -9.25
N HIS A 161 -2.15 7.96 -8.20
CA HIS A 161 -3.28 8.90 -8.33
C HIS A 161 -2.91 10.19 -9.08
N LEU A 162 -1.67 10.66 -8.93
CA LEU A 162 -1.13 11.79 -9.70
C LEU A 162 -0.82 11.45 -11.18
N GLY A 163 -0.99 10.19 -11.59
CA GLY A 163 -0.79 9.76 -12.98
C GLY A 163 0.68 9.63 -13.38
N ILE A 164 1.59 9.51 -12.41
CA ILE A 164 3.03 9.41 -12.65
C ILE A 164 3.34 8.03 -13.23
N GLY A 165 3.97 7.98 -14.42
CA GLY A 165 4.48 6.74 -15.00
C GLY A 165 3.43 5.70 -15.44
N ARG A 166 2.16 6.09 -15.62
CA ARG A 166 1.06 5.20 -16.09
C ARG A 166 0.14 5.89 -17.09
N TYR A 167 -0.71 5.12 -17.75
CA TYR A 167 -1.84 5.62 -18.56
C TYR A 167 -2.86 6.35 -17.69
N VAL A 168 -3.41 7.45 -18.22
CA VAL A 168 -4.54 8.21 -17.65
C VAL A 168 -5.53 8.54 -18.77
N ASP A 169 -6.75 7.99 -18.77
CA ASP A 169 -7.73 8.13 -19.86
C ASP A 169 -8.02 9.60 -20.20
N ARG A 170 -8.18 10.44 -19.17
CA ARG A 170 -8.42 11.88 -19.37
C ARG A 170 -7.29 12.59 -20.11
N ARG A 171 -6.03 12.13 -19.92
CA ARG A 171 -4.81 12.71 -20.51
C ARG A 171 -4.47 12.07 -21.86
N ASP A 172 -4.54 10.74 -21.93
CA ASP A 172 -3.97 9.93 -22.99
C ASP A 172 -5.04 9.33 -23.93
N GLY A 173 -6.29 9.19 -23.48
CA GLY A 173 -7.39 8.60 -24.25
C GLY A 173 -7.89 9.45 -25.42
N GLN A 174 -7.55 10.74 -25.46
CA GLN A 174 -7.96 11.64 -26.54
C GLN A 174 -7.29 11.31 -27.88
N PHE A 175 -6.10 10.71 -27.86
CA PHE A 175 -5.38 10.31 -29.08
C PHE A 175 -6.01 9.11 -29.78
N VAL A 176 -6.69 8.24 -29.03
CA VAL A 176 -7.36 7.04 -29.57
C VAL A 176 -8.74 7.36 -30.15
N ARG A 177 -9.44 8.37 -29.61
CA ARG A 177 -10.80 8.74 -30.08
C ARG A 177 -10.80 9.60 -31.34
N ARG A 178 -9.64 10.07 -31.81
CA ARG A 178 -9.50 10.98 -32.96
C ARG A 178 -8.82 10.37 -34.19
N GLY A 179 -8.44 9.08 -34.13
CA GLY A 179 -7.92 8.31 -35.27
C GLY A 179 -8.91 7.24 -35.68
#